data_AF-A0A9Y1FND3-F1
#
_entry.id   AF-A0A9Y1FND3-F1
#
_cell.length_a   1.000
_cell.length_b   1.000
_cell.length_c   1.000
_cell.angle_alpha   90.00
_cell.angle_beta   90.00
_cell.angle_gamma   90.00
#
_symmetry.space_group_name_H-M   'P 1'
#
loop_
_entity.id
_entity.type
_entity.pdbx_description
1 polymer ?
#
loop_
_entity_poly.entity_id
_entity_poly.type
_entity_poly.pdbx_seq_one_letter_code
_entity_poly.pdbx_strand_id
1 'polypeptide(L)'
;MGYKRWLFKHILREKKLVSIMVFFLIFFIATVSFTPMLIGDIFDELAKENSSFLEIIKTALLIALAGIIRTLADFTQSYTNEVIAHKVTKNVTEEFYDDMLKKSHALLFA
;
A
#
# COMPACT_ATOMS: atom_id res chain seq x y z
N MET A 1 -18.06 19.62 -10.50
CA MET A 1 -16.73 19.11 -10.11
C MET A 1 -16.47 17.81 -10.87
N GLY A 2 -15.27 17.59 -11.42
CA GLY A 2 -14.97 16.33 -12.13
C GLY A 2 -14.92 15.13 -11.17
N TYR A 3 -15.37 13.96 -11.63
CA TYR A 3 -15.48 12.74 -10.81
C TYR A 3 -14.18 12.40 -10.06
N LYS A 4 -13.02 12.60 -10.72
CA LYS A 4 -11.69 12.34 -10.12
C LYS A 4 -11.45 13.20 -8.88
N ARG A 5 -11.70 14.51 -8.96
CA ARG A 5 -11.51 15.43 -7.81
C ARG A 5 -12.44 15.10 -6.66
N TRP A 6 -13.67 14.68 -6.96
CA TRP A 6 -14.63 14.23 -5.95
C TRP A 6 -14.14 12.94 -5.25
N LEU A 7 -13.65 11.96 -6.02
CA LEU A 7 -13.12 10.70 -5.47
C LEU A 7 -11.89 10.94 -4.60
N PHE A 8 -10.93 11.73 -5.07
CA PHE A 8 -9.74 12.09 -4.30
C PHE A 8 -10.11 12.78 -2.98
N LYS A 9 -11.12 13.65 -2.97
CA LYS A 9 -11.60 14.30 -1.74
C LYS A 9 -12.10 13.27 -0.71
N HIS A 10 -12.82 12.24 -1.15
CA HIS A 10 -13.36 11.20 -0.27
C HIS A 10 -12.27 10.28 0.29
N ILE A 11 -11.30 9.90 -0.55
CA ILE A 11 -10.16 9.08 -0.13
C ILE A 11 -9.26 9.88 0.83
N LEU A 12 -8.95 11.14 0.50
CA LEU A 12 -8.10 12.02 1.30
C LEU A 12 -8.76 12.51 2.61
N ARG A 13 -10.05 12.22 2.82
CA ARG A 13 -10.72 12.45 4.11
C ARG A 13 -10.06 11.59 5.21
N GLU A 14 -9.60 10.39 4.86
CA GLU A 14 -8.93 9.45 5.76
C GLU A 14 -7.40 9.62 5.76
N LYS A 15 -6.93 10.86 6.00
CA LYS A 15 -5.50 11.25 5.88
C LYS A 15 -4.51 10.30 6.57
N LYS A 16 -4.87 9.78 7.75
CA LYS A 16 -4.01 8.85 8.52
C LYS A 16 -3.83 7.51 7.79
N LEU A 17 -4.93 6.93 7.30
CA LEU A 17 -4.88 5.65 6.57
C LEU A 17 -4.15 5.80 5.24
N VAL A 18 -4.41 6.90 4.52
CA VAL A 18 -3.68 7.20 3.28
C VAL A 18 -2.17 7.38 3.55
N SER A 19 -1.80 8.05 4.63
CA SER A 19 -0.39 8.21 5.00
C SER A 19 0.29 6.87 5.31
N ILE A 20 -0.39 5.98 6.05
CA ILE A 20 0.10 4.63 6.36
C ILE A 20 0.28 3.84 5.06
N MET A 21 -0.72 3.86 4.18
CA MET A 21 -0.68 3.19 2.88
C MET A 21 0.52 3.64 2.04
N VAL A 22 0.75 4.95 1.92
CA VAL A 22 1.89 5.50 1.15
C VAL A 22 3.23 5.14 1.78
N PHE A 23 3.32 5.18 3.11
CA PHE A 23 4.55 4.80 3.83
C PHE A 23 4.92 3.34 3.56
N PHE A 24 3.98 2.41 3.69
CA PHE A 24 4.22 1.00 3.42
C PHE A 24 4.46 0.70 1.94
N LEU A 25 3.84 1.46 1.03
CA LEU A 25 4.12 1.36 -0.40
C LEU A 25 5.59 1.72 -0.72
N ILE A 26 6.14 2.77 -0.09
CA ILE A 26 7.55 3.15 -0.28
C ILE A 26 8.47 2.04 0.24
N PHE A 27 8.18 1.48 1.42
CA PHE A 27 8.93 0.35 1.96
C PHE A 27 8.88 -0.88 1.05
N PHE A 28 7.71 -1.18 0.50
CA PHE A 28 7.53 -2.27 -0.45
C PHE A 28 8.42 -2.08 -1.68
N ILE A 29 8.36 -0.89 -2.31
CA ILE A 29 9.16 -0.58 -3.50
C ILE A 29 10.66 -0.64 -3.19
N ALA A 30 11.08 -0.05 -2.06
CA ALA A 30 12.48 -0.10 -1.64
C ALA A 30 12.98 -1.54 -1.50
N THR A 31 12.15 -2.41 -0.91
CA THR A 31 12.51 -3.82 -0.72
C THR A 31 12.55 -4.59 -2.04
N VAL A 32 11.64 -4.28 -2.98
CA VAL A 32 11.65 -4.85 -4.35
C VAL A 32 12.96 -4.51 -5.07
N SER A 33 13.46 -3.29 -4.92
CA SER A 33 14.71 -2.85 -5.54
C SER A 33 15.96 -3.36 -4.83
N PHE A 34 15.88 -3.59 -3.51
CA PHE A 34 17.03 -4.03 -2.71
C PHE A 34 17.36 -5.52 -2.93
N THR A 35 16.36 -6.38 -3.12
CA THR A 35 16.60 -7.82 -3.31
C THR A 35 17.48 -8.16 -4.52
N PRO A 36 17.28 -7.59 -5.72
CA PRO A 36 18.17 -7.83 -6.87
C PRO A 36 19.62 -7.40 -6.62
N MET A 37 19.83 -6.33 -5.84
CA MET A 37 21.17 -5.85 -5.49
C MET A 37 21.90 -6.90 -4.64
N LEU A 38 21.25 -7.44 -3.61
CA LEU A 38 21.81 -8.53 -2.80
C LEU A 38 22.06 -9.81 -3.60
N ILE A 39 21.23 -10.11 -4.59
CA ILE A 39 21.46 -11.24 -5.50
C ILE A 39 22.73 -10.99 -6.33
N GLY A 40 22.94 -9.77 -6.82
CA GLY A 40 24.17 -9.36 -7.48
C GLY A 40 25.41 -9.59 -6.61
N ASP A 41 25.35 -9.19 -5.34
CA ASP A 41 26.44 -9.38 -4.38
C ASP A 41 26.82 -10.87 -4.20
N ILE A 42 25.82 -11.78 -4.26
CA ILE A 42 26.07 -13.24 -4.22
C ILE A 42 26.82 -13.70 -5.47
N PHE A 43 26.42 -13.23 -6.66
CA PHE A 43 27.12 -13.60 -7.90
C PHE A 43 28.55 -13.05 -7.92
N ASP A 44 28.76 -11.82 -7.45
CA ASP A 44 30.09 -11.22 -7.34
C ASP A 44 30.99 -11.99 -6.36
N GLU A 45 30.44 -12.49 -5.25
CA GLU A 45 31.19 -13.33 -4.30
C GLU A 45 31.52 -14.72 -4.86
N LEU A 46 30.63 -15.29 -5.69
CA LEU A 46 30.85 -16.56 -6.37
C LEU A 46 31.91 -16.45 -7.49
N ALA A 47 32.06 -15.28 -8.10
CA ALA A 47 33.02 -15.04 -9.17
C ALA A 47 34.47 -14.84 -8.67
N LYS A 48 34.68 -14.67 -7.36
CA LYS A 48 36.02 -14.50 -6.75
C LYS A 48 36.78 -15.82 -6.71
N GLU A 49 38.09 -15.77 -6.96
CA GLU A 49 39.00 -16.93 -6.81
C GLU A 49 38.99 -17.51 -5.39
N ASN A 50 38.84 -16.67 -4.37
CA ASN A 50 38.71 -17.06 -2.96
C ASN A 50 37.30 -16.83 -2.43
N SER A 51 36.31 -17.47 -3.05
CA SER A 51 34.90 -17.34 -2.66
C SER A 51 34.67 -17.79 -1.21
N SER A 52 33.99 -16.97 -0.42
CA SER A 52 33.62 -17.29 0.95
C SER A 52 32.16 -17.71 1.06
N PHE A 53 31.93 -18.98 1.39
CA PHE A 53 30.57 -19.50 1.62
C PHE A 53 29.85 -18.77 2.77
N LEU A 54 30.59 -18.24 3.75
CA LEU A 54 30.03 -17.48 4.86
C LEU A 54 29.38 -16.17 4.39
N GLU A 55 30.02 -15.46 3.46
CA GLU A 55 29.48 -14.19 2.91
C GLU A 55 28.20 -14.45 2.10
N ILE A 56 28.17 -15.55 1.33
CA ILE A 56 26.97 -15.98 0.60
C ILE A 56 25.79 -16.24 1.56
N ILE A 57 26.03 -16.96 2.66
CA ILE A 57 24.98 -17.23 3.66
C ILE A 57 24.48 -15.93 4.29
N LYS A 58 25.37 -15.00 4.65
CA LYS A 58 24.97 -13.71 5.24
C LYS A 58 24.06 -12.95 4.29
N THR A 59 24.44 -12.84 3.02
CA THR A 59 23.64 -12.15 1.99
C THR A 59 22.31 -12.85 1.75
N ALA A 60 22.29 -14.20 1.71
CA ALA A 60 21.05 -14.97 1.61
C ALA A 60 20.12 -14.73 2.83
N LEU A 61 20.66 -14.59 4.03
CA LEU A 61 19.89 -14.28 5.23
C LEU A 61 19.27 -12.88 5.16
N LEU A 62 20.01 -11.90 4.62
CA LEU A 62 19.50 -10.56 4.37
C LEU A 62 18.36 -10.56 3.33
N ILE A 63 18.47 -11.37 2.28
CA ILE A 63 17.40 -11.57 1.29
C ILE A 63 16.15 -12.14 1.98
N ALA A 64 16.30 -13.16 2.81
CA ALA A 64 15.19 -13.77 3.54
C ALA A 64 14.51 -12.74 4.46
N LEU A 65 15.29 -11.95 5.20
CA LEU A 65 14.77 -10.90 6.08
C LEU A 65 14.04 -9.80 5.28
N ALA A 66 14.60 -9.37 4.15
CA ALA A 66 13.95 -8.45 3.23
C ALA A 66 12.61 -9.01 2.73
N GLY A 67 12.54 -10.31 2.39
CA GLY A 67 11.31 -10.99 1.98
C GLY A 67 10.20 -10.97 3.05
N ILE A 68 10.58 -11.14 4.33
CA ILE A 68 9.63 -11.07 5.45
C ILE A 68 9.09 -9.65 5.60
N ILE A 69 9.97 -8.64 5.62
CA ILE A 69 9.58 -7.22 5.71
C ILE A 69 8.65 -6.85 4.55
N ARG A 70 8.98 -7.30 3.33
CA ARG A 70 8.17 -7.06 2.14
C ARG A 70 6.75 -7.62 2.30
N THR A 71 6.63 -8.87 2.74
CA THR A 71 5.33 -9.53 2.91
C THR A 71 4.48 -8.80 3.94
N LEU A 72 5.09 -8.34 5.05
CA LEU A 72 4.41 -7.54 6.06
C LEU A 72 3.94 -6.19 5.51
N ALA A 73 4.78 -5.52 4.72
CA ALA A 73 4.42 -4.25 4.09
C ALA A 73 3.27 -4.40 3.09
N ASP A 74 3.31 -5.44 2.26
CA ASP A 74 2.27 -5.75 1.26
C ASP A 74 0.93 -6.09 1.93
N PHE A 75 0.97 -6.93 2.97
CA PHE A 75 -0.22 -7.25 3.77
C PHE A 75 -0.84 -5.98 4.39
N THR A 76 -0.01 -5.14 5.02
CA THR A 76 -0.47 -3.91 5.68
C THR A 76 -1.06 -2.92 4.69
N GLN A 77 -0.43 -2.78 3.52
CA GLN A 77 -0.92 -1.93 2.44
C GLN A 77 -2.26 -2.44 1.91
N SER A 78 -2.37 -3.75 1.63
CA SER A 78 -3.59 -4.38 1.12
C SER A 78 -4.75 -4.23 2.11
N TYR A 79 -4.49 -4.50 3.39
CA TYR A 79 -5.48 -4.30 4.46
C TYR A 79 -5.94 -2.83 4.56
N THR A 80 -4.99 -1.89 4.53
CA THR A 80 -5.32 -0.46 4.60
C THR A 80 -6.16 -0.01 3.40
N ASN A 81 -5.86 -0.52 2.21
CA ASN A 81 -6.65 -0.25 1.00
C ASN A 81 -8.10 -0.72 1.14
N GLU A 82 -8.30 -1.93 1.64
CA GLU A 82 -9.64 -2.50 1.85
C GLU A 82 -10.44 -1.67 2.87
N VAL A 83 -9.82 -1.30 4.00
CA VAL A 83 -10.46 -0.45 5.02
C VAL A 83 -10.85 0.92 4.45
N ILE A 84 -9.97 1.56 3.66
CA ILE A 84 -10.29 2.82 2.99
C ILE A 84 -11.47 2.64 2.03
N ALA A 85 -11.48 1.58 1.23
CA ALA A 85 -12.54 1.30 0.28
C ALA A 85 -13.91 1.12 0.97
N HIS A 86 -13.96 0.38 2.08
CA HIS A 86 -15.18 0.22 2.87
C HIS A 86 -15.66 1.54 3.47
N LYS A 87 -14.75 2.34 4.06
CA LYS A 87 -15.11 3.65 4.62
C LYS A 87 -15.63 4.62 3.57
N VAL A 88 -14.98 4.68 2.41
CA VAL A 88 -15.42 5.53 1.29
C VAL A 88 -16.80 5.09 0.81
N THR A 89 -17.01 3.78 0.60
CA THR A 89 -18.31 3.24 0.18
C THR A 89 -19.41 3.58 1.19
N LYS A 90 -19.14 3.40 2.49
CA LYS A 90 -20.09 3.77 3.55
C LYS A 90 -20.44 5.26 3.49
N ASN A 91 -19.45 6.14 3.47
CA ASN A 91 -19.66 7.59 3.47
C ASN A 91 -20.47 8.06 2.26
N VAL A 92 -20.15 7.54 1.07
CA VAL A 92 -20.86 7.88 -0.18
C VAL A 92 -22.30 7.38 -0.14
N THR A 93 -22.51 6.19 0.45
CA THR A 93 -23.85 5.61 0.58
C THR A 93 -24.73 6.44 1.52
N GLU A 94 -24.17 6.89 2.66
CA GLU A 94 -24.85 7.81 3.58
C GLU A 94 -25.20 9.14 2.92
N GLU A 95 -24.24 9.77 2.22
CA GLU A 95 -24.49 11.01 1.47
C GLU A 95 -25.59 10.84 0.41
N PHE A 96 -25.61 9.70 -0.29
CA PHE A 96 -26.63 9.40 -1.29
C PHE A 96 -28.03 9.25 -0.67
N TYR A 97 -28.16 8.54 0.46
CA TYR A 97 -29.44 8.38 1.15
C TYR A 97 -29.97 9.71 1.69
N ASP A 98 -29.10 10.54 2.27
CA ASP A 98 -29.46 11.87 2.76
C ASP A 98 -29.99 12.76 1.63
N ASP A 99 -29.33 12.75 0.47
CA ASP A 99 -29.75 13.53 -0.69
C ASP A 99 -31.08 13.05 -1.26
N MET A 100 -31.32 11.73 -1.30
CA MET A 100 -32.61 11.17 -1.71
C MET A 100 -33.74 11.58 -0.76
N LEU A 101 -33.52 11.51 0.55
CA LEU A 101 -34.52 11.88 1.55
C LEU A 101 -34.85 13.38 1.48
N LYS A 102 -33.84 14.25 1.36
CA LYS A 102 -34.06 15.70 1.20
C LYS A 102 -34.87 16.01 -0.05
N LYS A 103 -34.56 15.35 -1.17
CA LYS A 103 -35.27 15.55 -2.44
C LYS A 103 -36.71 15.04 -2.37
N SER A 104 -36.96 13.92 -1.69
CA SER A 104 -38.30 13.39 -1.45
C SER A 104 -39.17 14.36 -0.63
N HIS A 105 -38.64 14.88 0.48
CA HIS A 105 -39.36 15.88 1.28
C HIS A 105 -39.61 17.17 0.48
N ALA A 106 -38.63 17.66 -0.28
CA ALA A 106 -38.81 18.86 -1.10
C ALA A 106 -39.93 18.68 -2.16
N LEU A 107 -40.09 17.48 -2.72
CA LEU A 107 -41.17 17.17 -3.67
C LEU A 107 -42.54 17.00 -3.01
N LEU A 108 -42.59 16.64 -1.72
CA LEU A 108 -43.85 16.48 -0.97
C LEU A 108 -44.42 17.82 -0.47
N PHE A 109 -43.60 18.86 -0.36
CA PHE A 109 -43.99 20.20 0.10
C PHE A 109 -43.93 21.27 -1.01
N ALA A 110 -43.76 20.86 -2.27
CA ALA A 110 -43.85 21.70 -3.46
C ALA A 110 -45.20 21.48 -4.16
#